data_AF-A0A6P2BVU8-F1
#
_entry.id   AF-A0A6P2BVU8-F1
#
_cell.length_a   1.000
_cell.length_b   1.000
_cell.length_c   1.000
_cell.angle_alpha   90.00
_cell.angle_beta   90.00
_cell.angle_gamma   90.00
#
_symmetry.space_group_name_H-M   'P 1'
#
loop_
_entity.id
_entity.type
_entity.pdbx_description
1 polymer ?
#
loop_
_entity_poly.entity_id
_entity_poly.type
_entity_poly.pdbx_seq_one_letter_code
_entity_poly.pdbx_strand_id
1 'polypeptide(L)'
;MTNSAVLPRDPQDFGWLVDNFAASTPGVTHALIVSADGLPLIAAGGMSPDLADPLAAMTSGIISLGNNIAGKVGEPGCDQVMLKFPSGHFLFMGIGNLAGFAVLVRDGANLGVVAHQMAQLVDAVGHVLTPQLRDDLRRLNAMNGGAPR
;
A
#
# COMPACT_ATOMS: atom_id res chain seq x y z
N MET A 1 5.32 -5.64 -29.09
CA MET A 1 6.47 -5.84 -28.20
C MET A 1 5.90 -6.05 -26.81
N THR A 2 5.88 -7.29 -26.34
CA THR A 2 5.27 -7.72 -25.08
C THR A 2 6.05 -7.12 -23.91
N ASN A 3 5.41 -6.24 -23.15
CA ASN A 3 5.96 -5.72 -21.90
C ASN A 3 6.00 -6.87 -20.89
N SER A 4 7.15 -7.53 -20.77
CA SER A 4 7.39 -8.49 -19.68
C SER A 4 7.37 -7.68 -18.40
N ALA A 5 6.28 -7.76 -17.63
CA ALA A 5 6.22 -7.22 -16.29
C ALA A 5 7.40 -7.84 -15.51
N VAL A 6 8.41 -7.03 -15.20
CA VAL A 6 9.53 -7.45 -14.37
C VAL A 6 8.93 -7.71 -12.99
N LEU A 7 8.75 -8.99 -12.66
CA LEU A 7 8.36 -9.38 -11.32
C LEU A 7 9.47 -8.89 -10.37
N PRO A 8 9.14 -8.14 -9.31
CA PRO A 8 10.13 -7.71 -8.34
C PRO A 8 10.87 -8.94 -7.81
N ARG A 9 12.21 -8.89 -7.73
CA ARG A 9 12.99 -10.01 -7.19
C ARG A 9 13.63 -9.68 -5.85
N ASP A 10 13.71 -8.40 -5.53
CA ASP A 10 14.28 -7.89 -4.31
C ASP A 10 13.50 -6.66 -3.78
N PRO A 11 13.81 -6.21 -2.57
CA PRO A 11 13.19 -5.03 -1.98
C PRO A 11 13.32 -3.72 -2.78
N GLN A 12 14.40 -3.52 -3.55
CA GLN A 12 14.63 -2.29 -4.30
C GLN A 12 13.72 -2.24 -5.53
N ASP A 13 13.57 -3.36 -6.24
CA ASP A 13 12.60 -3.50 -7.34
C ASP A 13 11.18 -3.19 -6.86
N PHE A 14 10.85 -3.63 -5.64
CA PHE A 14 9.55 -3.40 -5.01
C PHE A 14 9.31 -1.92 -4.69
N GLY A 15 10.34 -1.24 -4.16
CA GLY A 15 10.30 0.20 -3.90
C GLY A 15 10.03 0.99 -5.19
N TRP A 16 10.79 0.69 -6.23
CA TRP A 16 10.63 1.31 -7.54
C TRP A 16 9.23 1.11 -8.13
N LEU A 17 8.63 -0.09 -7.97
CA LEU A 17 7.29 -0.36 -8.48
C LEU A 17 6.22 0.53 -7.83
N VAL A 18 6.30 0.72 -6.51
CA VAL A 18 5.35 1.56 -5.76
C VAL A 18 5.57 3.05 -6.09
N ASP A 19 6.83 3.48 -6.23
CA ASP A 19 7.15 4.83 -6.71
C ASP A 19 6.63 5.09 -8.13
N ASN A 20 6.83 4.13 -9.03
CA ASN A 20 6.31 4.22 -10.39
C ASN A 20 4.78 4.28 -10.41
N PHE A 21 4.09 3.50 -9.58
CA PHE A 21 2.64 3.61 -9.42
C PHE A 21 2.22 5.02 -8.98
N ALA A 22 2.87 5.58 -7.96
CA ALA A 22 2.53 6.90 -7.44
C ALA A 22 2.79 8.00 -8.48
N ALA A 23 3.88 7.88 -9.26
CA ALA A 23 4.25 8.84 -10.30
C ALA A 23 3.37 8.75 -11.56
N SER A 24 2.95 7.54 -11.94
CA SER A 24 2.25 7.28 -13.21
C SER A 24 0.72 7.26 -13.09
N THR A 25 0.16 7.17 -11.87
CA THR A 25 -1.29 7.12 -11.65
C THR A 25 -1.85 8.53 -11.37
N PRO A 26 -2.63 9.13 -12.30
CA PRO A 26 -3.11 10.49 -12.13
C PRO A 26 -3.99 10.66 -10.88
N GLY A 27 -3.62 11.62 -10.04
CA GLY A 27 -4.37 11.97 -8.84
C GLY A 27 -3.95 11.23 -7.57
N VAL A 28 -3.07 10.22 -7.68
CA VAL A 28 -2.36 9.70 -6.50
C VAL A 28 -1.39 10.77 -5.99
N THR A 29 -1.40 10.97 -4.68
CA THR A 29 -0.48 11.90 -3.99
C THR A 29 0.58 11.13 -3.22
N HIS A 30 0.17 10.04 -2.56
CA HIS A 30 1.07 9.20 -1.81
C HIS A 30 0.56 7.75 -1.86
N ALA A 31 1.50 6.82 -1.73
CA ALA A 31 1.20 5.40 -1.67
C ALA A 31 2.07 4.74 -0.58
N LEU A 32 1.50 3.76 0.10
CA LEU A 32 2.12 3.10 1.25
C LEU A 32 1.77 1.62 1.24
N ILE A 33 2.78 0.75 1.19
CA ILE A 33 2.63 -0.66 1.52
C ILE A 33 2.82 -0.79 3.03
N VAL A 34 1.81 -1.35 3.70
CA VAL A 34 1.77 -1.54 5.14
C VAL A 34 1.65 -3.02 5.46
N SER A 35 2.37 -3.51 6.46
CA SER A 35 2.18 -4.88 6.92
C SER A 35 0.93 -5.04 7.79
N ALA A 36 0.43 -6.27 7.90
CA ALA A 36 -0.77 -6.57 8.68
C ALA A 36 -0.71 -6.13 10.16
N ASP A 37 0.48 -5.97 10.74
CA ASP A 37 0.71 -5.47 12.11
C ASP A 37 0.92 -3.94 12.21
N GLY A 38 0.75 -3.20 11.10
CA GLY A 38 0.76 -1.73 11.10
C GLY A 38 2.12 -1.08 10.96
N LEU A 39 3.12 -1.78 10.41
CA LEU A 39 4.43 -1.19 10.11
C LEU A 39 4.52 -0.77 8.64
N PRO A 40 5.11 0.40 8.33
CA PRO A 40 5.37 0.78 6.95
C PRO A 40 6.46 -0.10 6.35
N LEU A 41 6.18 -0.64 5.17
CA LEU A 41 7.15 -1.43 4.39
C LEU A 41 7.81 -0.55 3.31
N ILE A 42 6.99 0.18 2.55
CA ILE A 42 7.44 1.03 1.44
C ILE A 42 6.52 2.24 1.35
N ALA A 43 7.10 3.44 1.37
CA ALA A 43 6.39 4.69 1.18
C ALA A 43 6.83 5.35 -0.14
N ALA A 44 5.88 5.92 -0.87
CA ALA A 44 6.08 6.53 -2.18
C ALA A 44 5.33 7.86 -2.30
N GLY A 45 5.68 8.65 -3.32
CA GLY A 45 5.10 9.97 -3.56
C GLY A 45 5.64 11.05 -2.61
N GLY A 46 6.87 10.89 -2.10
CA GLY A 46 7.50 11.86 -1.19
C GLY A 46 6.92 11.83 0.23
N MET A 47 6.24 10.75 0.62
CA MET A 47 5.71 10.58 1.97
C MET A 47 6.85 10.62 3.00
N SER A 48 6.76 11.53 3.98
CA SER A 48 7.73 11.59 5.07
C SER A 48 7.55 10.44 6.05
N PRO A 49 8.62 10.03 6.77
CA PRO A 49 8.50 9.05 7.86
C PRO A 49 7.46 9.44 8.92
N ASP A 50 7.40 10.73 9.27
CA ASP A 50 6.45 11.29 10.24
C ASP A 50 4.98 11.11 9.82
N LEU A 51 4.71 10.92 8.52
CA LEU A 51 3.39 10.58 8.00
C LEU A 51 3.23 9.06 7.81
N ALA A 52 4.27 8.38 7.33
CA ALA A 52 4.24 6.95 7.02
C ALA A 52 3.98 6.09 8.26
N ASP A 53 4.68 6.34 9.36
CA ASP A 53 4.54 5.56 10.60
C ASP A 53 3.12 5.67 11.19
N PRO A 54 2.56 6.87 11.42
CA PRO A 54 1.19 6.98 11.90
C PRO A 54 0.15 6.43 10.92
N LEU A 55 0.34 6.67 9.61
CA LEU A 55 -0.61 6.19 8.60
C LEU A 55 -0.63 4.66 8.53
N ALA A 56 0.51 3.99 8.68
CA ALA A 56 0.60 2.55 8.75
C ALA A 56 -0.17 1.99 9.96
N ALA A 57 0.04 2.58 11.14
CA ALA A 57 -0.66 2.21 12.37
C ALA A 57 -2.18 2.44 12.28
N MET A 58 -2.62 3.56 11.70
CA MET A 58 -4.05 3.82 11.48
C MET A 58 -4.65 2.82 10.48
N THR A 59 -3.90 2.44 9.45
CA THR A 59 -4.37 1.49 8.44
C THR A 59 -4.59 0.09 9.03
N SER A 60 -3.73 -0.39 9.94
CA SER A 60 -3.97 -1.69 10.61
C SER A 60 -5.25 -1.69 11.46
N GLY A 61 -5.57 -0.55 12.09
CA GLY A 61 -6.85 -0.35 12.76
C GLY A 61 -8.05 -0.42 11.81
N ILE A 62 -7.96 0.24 10.65
CA ILE A 62 -8.99 0.20 9.59
C ILE A 62 -9.21 -1.24 9.10
N ILE A 63 -8.13 -2.00 8.85
CA ILE A 63 -8.20 -3.40 8.43
C ILE A 63 -8.92 -4.25 9.47
N SER A 64 -8.55 -4.10 10.74
CA SER A 64 -9.18 -4.83 11.84
C SER A 64 -10.67 -4.52 11.95
N LEU A 65 -11.06 -3.24 11.82
CA LEU A 65 -12.47 -2.85 11.80
C LEU A 65 -13.22 -3.45 10.60
N GLY A 66 -12.64 -3.39 9.40
CA GLY A 66 -13.22 -3.99 8.19
C GLY A 66 -13.44 -5.49 8.33
N ASN A 67 -12.43 -6.23 8.80
CA ASN A 67 -12.53 -7.68 9.01
C ASN A 67 -13.55 -8.04 10.10
N ASN A 68 -13.64 -7.25 11.18
CA ASN A 68 -14.65 -7.44 12.21
C ASN A 68 -16.07 -7.23 11.67
N ILE A 69 -16.27 -6.20 10.83
CA ILE A 69 -17.57 -5.96 10.17
C ILE A 69 -17.90 -7.12 9.24
N ALA A 70 -16.95 -7.56 8.40
CA ALA A 70 -17.12 -8.70 7.49
C ALA A 70 -17.58 -9.95 8.24
N GLY A 71 -16.90 -10.31 9.33
CA GLY A 71 -17.30 -11.45 10.16
C GLY A 71 -18.69 -11.32 10.79
N LYS A 72 -19.16 -10.08 11.08
CA LYS A 72 -20.52 -9.85 11.59
C LYS A 72 -21.61 -10.03 10.53
N VAL A 73 -21.28 -9.85 9.25
CA VAL A 73 -22.23 -10.02 8.14
C VAL A 73 -22.06 -11.34 7.39
N GLY A 74 -21.17 -12.22 7.85
CA GLY A 74 -20.93 -13.54 7.25
C GLY A 74 -19.99 -13.54 6.05
N GLU A 75 -19.22 -12.46 5.86
CA GLU A 75 -18.21 -12.33 4.82
C GLU A 75 -16.83 -12.82 5.31
N PRO A 76 -15.97 -13.36 4.42
CA PRO A 76 -14.69 -13.93 4.81
C PRO A 76 -13.64 -12.90 5.23
N GLY A 77 -13.80 -11.64 4.82
CA GLY A 77 -12.85 -10.56 5.10
C GLY A 77 -13.24 -9.25 4.42
N CYS A 78 -12.40 -8.24 4.58
CA CYS A 78 -12.55 -6.94 3.94
C CYS A 78 -11.38 -6.68 2.98
N ASP A 79 -11.64 -6.81 1.68
CA ASP A 79 -10.60 -6.65 0.66
C ASP A 79 -10.23 -5.19 0.40
N GLN A 80 -11.18 -4.27 0.58
CA GLN A 80 -11.03 -2.86 0.22
C GLN A 80 -11.75 -1.94 1.20
N VAL A 81 -11.13 -0.78 1.45
CA VAL A 81 -11.75 0.33 2.20
C VAL A 81 -11.58 1.62 1.42
N MET A 82 -12.62 2.45 1.41
CA MET A 82 -12.57 3.81 0.87
C MET A 82 -13.12 4.80 1.89
N LEU A 83 -12.35 5.86 2.14
CA LEU A 83 -12.77 7.01 2.95
C LEU A 83 -12.79 8.25 2.07
N LYS A 84 -13.90 8.98 2.05
CA LYS A 84 -14.04 10.28 1.37
C LYS A 84 -13.70 11.41 2.33
N PHE A 85 -12.88 12.34 1.87
CA PHE A 85 -12.60 13.61 2.53
C PHE A 85 -12.94 14.78 1.60
N PRO A 86 -13.12 16.01 2.10
CA PRO A 86 -13.29 17.18 1.24
C PRO A 86 -12.12 17.37 0.25
N SER A 87 -10.90 17.06 0.68
CA SER A 87 -9.67 17.21 -0.11
C SER A 87 -9.34 16.03 -1.02
N GLY A 88 -10.10 14.92 -0.95
CA GLY A 88 -9.75 13.71 -1.70
C GLY A 88 -10.28 12.43 -1.07
N HIS A 89 -9.51 11.36 -1.20
CA HIS A 89 -9.86 10.02 -0.74
C HIS A 89 -8.66 9.30 -0.14
N PHE A 90 -8.93 8.43 0.82
CA PHE A 90 -8.02 7.34 1.20
C PHE A 90 -8.60 6.04 0.65
N LEU A 91 -7.78 5.28 -0.06
CA LEU A 91 -8.10 3.95 -0.57
C LEU A 91 -7.17 2.93 0.06
N PHE A 92 -7.72 1.78 0.39
CA PHE A 92 -6.98 0.63 0.88
C PHE A 92 -7.37 -0.62 0.08
N MET A 93 -6.39 -1.46 -0.23
CA MET A 93 -6.58 -2.79 -0.80
C MET A 93 -5.67 -3.82 -0.13
N GLY A 94 -6.20 -4.97 0.28
CA GLY A 94 -5.40 -6.05 0.86
C GLY A 94 -4.38 -6.63 -0.13
N ILE A 95 -3.21 -7.03 0.38
CA ILE A 95 -2.19 -7.79 -0.37
C ILE A 95 -2.00 -9.14 0.32
N GLY A 96 -2.76 -10.13 -0.12
CA GLY A 96 -2.84 -11.43 0.54
C GLY A 96 -3.12 -11.25 2.04
N ASN A 97 -2.48 -12.08 2.87
CA ASN A 97 -2.68 -12.06 4.32
C ASN A 97 -1.59 -11.29 5.09
N LEU A 98 -0.60 -10.73 4.40
CA LEU A 98 0.64 -10.24 5.01
C LEU A 98 0.75 -8.71 5.02
N ALA A 99 0.04 -8.04 4.11
CA ALA A 99 0.12 -6.59 3.94
C ALA A 99 -1.15 -6.01 3.32
N GLY A 100 -1.15 -4.70 3.15
CA GLY A 100 -2.11 -4.00 2.32
C GLY A 100 -1.50 -2.74 1.72
N PHE A 101 -2.23 -2.16 0.78
CA PHE A 101 -1.83 -1.03 -0.03
C PHE A 101 -2.74 0.16 0.25
N ALA A 102 -2.19 1.16 0.92
CA ALA A 102 -2.86 2.42 1.24
C ALA A 102 -2.46 3.51 0.25
N VAL A 103 -3.45 4.25 -0.28
CA VAL A 103 -3.24 5.28 -1.30
C VAL A 103 -4.04 6.52 -0.94
N LEU A 104 -3.37 7.67 -0.94
CA LEU A 104 -3.98 8.98 -0.79
C LEU A 104 -4.20 9.61 -2.17
N VAL A 105 -5.43 9.99 -2.44
CA VAL A 105 -5.89 10.47 -3.74
C VAL A 105 -6.44 11.88 -3.59
N ARG A 106 -6.04 12.82 -4.46
CA ARG A 106 -6.57 14.19 -4.46
C ARG A 106 -8.03 14.24 -4.94
N ASP A 107 -8.72 15.32 -4.60
CA ASP A 107 -10.07 15.57 -5.12
C ASP A 107 -10.10 15.71 -6.65
N GLY A 108 -11.23 15.32 -7.27
CA GLY A 108 -11.41 15.34 -8.72
C GLY A 108 -10.66 14.25 -9.50
N ALA A 109 -9.92 13.36 -8.83
CA ALA A 109 -9.28 12.21 -9.48
C ALA A 109 -10.29 11.15 -9.94
N ASN A 110 -9.97 10.43 -11.00
CA ASN A 110 -10.76 9.28 -11.43
C ASN A 110 -10.45 8.05 -10.57
N LEU A 111 -11.31 7.78 -9.58
CA LEU A 111 -11.12 6.67 -8.65
C LEU A 111 -11.14 5.29 -9.32
N GLY A 112 -11.86 5.14 -10.43
CA GLY A 112 -11.85 3.88 -11.19
C GLY A 112 -10.47 3.58 -11.78
N VAL A 113 -9.78 4.60 -12.29
CA VAL A 113 -8.40 4.46 -12.77
C VAL A 113 -7.44 4.15 -11.62
N VAL A 114 -7.57 4.85 -10.49
CA VAL A 114 -6.71 4.60 -9.32
C VAL A 114 -6.92 3.18 -8.80
N ALA A 115 -8.17 2.74 -8.60
CA ALA A 115 -8.48 1.40 -8.12
C ALA A 115 -7.99 0.32 -9.11
N HIS A 116 -8.10 0.55 -10.42
CA HIS A 116 -7.57 -0.36 -11.43
C HIS A 116 -6.05 -0.50 -11.35
N GLN A 117 -5.32 0.62 -11.23
CA GLN A 117 -3.86 0.60 -11.07
C GLN A 117 -3.45 -0.05 -9.74
N MET A 118 -4.21 0.17 -8.67
CA MET A 118 -3.99 -0.50 -7.38
C MET A 118 -4.13 -2.02 -7.53
N ALA A 119 -5.19 -2.50 -8.17
CA ALA A 119 -5.39 -3.92 -8.41
C ALA A 119 -4.25 -4.54 -9.23
N GLN A 120 -3.79 -3.86 -10.29
CA GLN A 120 -2.65 -4.31 -11.08
C GLN A 120 -1.36 -4.39 -10.25
N LEU A 121 -1.11 -3.41 -9.38
CA LEU A 121 0.04 -3.46 -8.48
C LEU A 121 -0.09 -4.60 -7.48
N VAL A 122 -1.24 -4.74 -6.82
CA VAL A 122 -1.53 -5.82 -5.85
C VAL A 122 -1.33 -7.20 -6.47
N ASP A 123 -1.80 -7.43 -7.70
CA ASP A 123 -1.60 -8.69 -8.41
C ASP A 123 -0.12 -8.97 -8.72
N ALA A 124 0.62 -7.93 -9.14
CA ALA A 124 2.03 -8.03 -9.45
C ALA A 124 2.89 -8.30 -8.20
N VAL A 125 2.53 -7.70 -7.07
CA VAL A 125 3.30 -7.82 -5.83
C VAL A 125 2.87 -8.98 -4.94
N GLY A 126 1.60 -9.39 -4.99
CA GLY A 126 1.02 -10.38 -4.09
C GLY A 126 1.70 -11.74 -4.18
N HIS A 127 2.17 -12.12 -5.36
CA HIS A 127 2.91 -13.36 -5.59
C HIS A 127 4.35 -13.34 -5.04
N VAL A 128 4.90 -12.14 -4.87
CA VAL A 128 6.31 -11.93 -4.50
C VAL A 128 6.45 -11.57 -3.01
N LEU A 129 5.41 -11.01 -2.39
CA LEU A 129 5.38 -10.61 -0.99
C LEU A 129 5.32 -11.81 -0.04
N THR A 130 6.40 -12.57 0.01
CA THR A 130 6.62 -13.66 0.96
C THR A 130 6.86 -13.12 2.37
N PRO A 131 6.66 -13.93 3.44
CA PRO A 131 7.04 -13.53 4.80
C PRO A 131 8.49 -13.07 4.91
N GLN A 132 9.41 -13.72 4.19
CA GLN A 132 10.84 -13.37 4.16
C GLN A 132 11.06 -11.99 3.53
N LEU A 133 10.47 -11.73 2.35
CA LEU A 133 10.60 -10.44 1.69
C LEU A 133 9.98 -9.31 2.52
N ARG A 134 8.84 -9.58 3.19
CA ARG A 134 8.25 -8.64 4.15
C ARG A 134 9.23 -8.28 5.27
N ASP A 135 9.91 -9.26 5.84
CA ASP A 135 10.88 -9.03 6.91
C ASP A 135 12.12 -8.28 6.42
N ASP A 136 12.59 -8.56 5.20
CA ASP A 136 13.69 -7.83 4.57
C ASP A 136 13.31 -6.37 4.28
N LEU A 137 12.11 -6.11 3.78
CA LEU A 137 11.57 -4.77 3.58
C LEU A 137 11.50 -3.98 4.89
N ARG A 138 11.06 -4.61 5.98
CA ARG A 138 11.06 -3.98 7.31
C ARG A 138 12.45 -3.59 7.75
N ARG A 139 13.42 -4.49 7.60
CA ARG A 139 14.82 -4.23 8.00
C ARG A 139 15.41 -3.09 7.20
N LEU A 140 15.18 -3.05 5.90
CA LEU A 140 15.64 -1.96 5.03
C LEU A 140 15.00 -0.62 5.41
N ASN A 141 13.70 -0.61 5.69
CA ASN A 141 13.03 0.62 6.13
C ASN A 141 13.60 1.13 7.48
N ALA A 142 13.84 0.22 8.44
CA ALA A 142 14.46 0.57 9.71
C ALA A 142 15.89 1.11 9.57
N MET A 143 16.68 0.60 8.61
CA MET A 143 18.02 1.11 8.30
C MET A 143 17.98 2.51 7.66
N ASN A 144 17.01 2.77 6.79
CA ASN A 144 16.86 4.05 6.09
C ASN A 144 16.27 5.16 6.98
N GLY A 145 15.42 4.81 7.96
CA GLY A 145 14.85 5.74 8.94
C GLY A 145 15.78 6.08 10.13
N GLY A 146 16.91 5.37 10.28
CA GLY A 146 17.82 5.50 11.43
C GLY A 146 19.02 6.44 11.23
N ALA A 147 19.20 7.05 10.06
CA ALA A 147 20.28 7.99 9.81
C ALA A 147 19.79 9.44 10.03
N PRO A 148 20.34 10.20 11.00
CA PRO A 148 20.08 11.63 11.07
C PRO A 148 20.69 12.29 9.82
N ARG A 149 19.86 12.98 9.03
CA ARG A 149 20.31 13.91 7.99
C ARG A 149 20.73 15.24 8.60
#